data_AF-A0A238YR31-F1
#
_entry.id   AF-A0A238YR31-F1
#
_cell.length_a   1.000
_cell.length_b   1.000
_cell.length_c   1.000
_cell.angle_alpha   90.00
_cell.angle_beta   90.00
_cell.angle_gamma   90.00
#
_symmetry.space_group_name_H-M   'P 1'
#
loop_
_entity.id
_entity.type
_entity.pdbx_description
1 polymer ?
#
loop_
_entity_poly.entity_id
_entity_poly.type
_entity_poly.pdbx_seq_one_letter_code
_entity_poly.pdbx_strand_id
1 'polypeptide(L)' 'MRKLDESLLTHLSPFASLTKDEIRAILDEAASQRYDAGDAIFEESASAERFFLLLDGYIRVVRMTAEGAHVTILHIPAG' A
#
# COMPACT_ATOMS: atom_id res chain seq x y z
N MET A 1 -19.60 2.31 -7.71
CA MET A 1 -18.46 3.06 -7.12
C MET A 1 -17.75 3.84 -8.22
N ARG A 2 -16.94 4.85 -7.89
CA ARG A 2 -15.90 5.32 -8.85
C ARG A 2 -14.88 4.19 -8.99
N LYS A 3 -14.52 3.80 -10.21
CA LYS A 3 -13.34 2.95 -10.45
C LYS A 3 -12.08 3.77 -10.16
N LEU A 4 -11.00 3.08 -9.79
CA LEU A 4 -9.66 3.67 -9.78
C LEU A 4 -9.20 3.92 -11.22
N ASP A 5 -8.43 4.99 -11.40
CA ASP A 5 -7.87 5.43 -12.69
C ASP A 5 -6.47 4.84 -12.88
N GLU A 6 -6.16 4.40 -14.09
CA GLU A 6 -4.91 3.76 -14.48
C GLU A 6 -3.68 4.65 -14.19
N SER A 7 -3.84 5.98 -14.19
CA SER A 7 -2.78 6.95 -13.87
C SER A 7 -2.15 6.78 -12.48
N LEU A 8 -2.88 6.16 -11.54
CA LEU A 8 -2.38 5.85 -10.20
C LEU A 8 -1.21 4.87 -10.19
N LEU A 9 -1.07 4.01 -11.21
CA LEU A 9 0.02 3.05 -11.32
C LEU A 9 1.03 3.39 -12.43
N THR A 10 0.65 4.09 -13.50
CA THR A 10 1.55 4.35 -14.65
C THR A 10 2.81 5.15 -14.32
N HIS A 11 2.87 5.84 -13.17
CA HIS A 11 4.03 6.61 -12.73
C HIS A 11 4.94 5.86 -11.75
N LEU A 12 4.51 4.69 -11.27
CA LEU A 12 5.25 3.90 -10.27
C LEU A 12 6.19 2.90 -10.98
N SER A 13 7.48 2.95 -10.67
CA SER A 13 8.52 2.14 -11.32
C SER A 13 8.21 0.63 -11.46
N PRO A 14 7.57 -0.06 -10.48
CA PRO A 14 7.21 -1.48 -10.63
C PRO A 14 6.20 -1.77 -11.75
N PHE A 15 5.41 -0.77 -12.16
CA PHE A 15 4.34 -0.90 -13.16
C PHE A 15 4.71 -0.23 -14.49
N ALA A 16 5.87 0.43 -14.59
CA ALA A 16 6.28 1.23 -15.74
C ALA A 16 6.49 0.43 -17.04
N SER A 17 6.57 -0.90 -16.96
CA SER A 17 6.66 -1.80 -18.12
C SER A 17 5.31 -2.37 -18.57
N LEU A 18 4.21 -2.07 -17.87
CA LEU A 18 2.88 -2.61 -18.14
C LEU A 18 2.08 -1.70 -19.08
N THR A 19 1.21 -2.31 -19.88
CA THR A 19 0.18 -1.61 -20.65
C THR A 19 -0.94 -1.07 -19.75
N LYS A 20 -1.74 -0.15 -20.27
CA LYS A 20 -2.94 0.35 -19.56
C LYS A 20 -3.96 -0.74 -19.27
N ASP A 21 -4.08 -1.74 -20.13
CA ASP A 21 -5.06 -2.83 -19.98
C ASP A 21 -4.62 -3.82 -18.87
N GLU A 22 -3.32 -4.09 -18.75
CA GLU A 22 -2.75 -4.84 -17.62
C GLU A 22 -2.89 -4.08 -16.29
N ILE A 23 -2.64 -2.76 -16.31
CA ILE A 23 -2.88 -1.89 -15.15
C ILE A 23 -4.36 -1.86 -14.75
N ARG A 24 -5.28 -1.82 -15.73
CA ARG A 24 -6.73 -1.92 -15.50
C ARG A 24 -7.12 -3.27 -14.90
N ALA A 25 -6.54 -4.39 -15.37
CA ALA A 25 -6.79 -5.70 -14.77
C ALA A 25 -6.40 -5.72 -13.28
N ILE A 26 -5.20 -5.23 -12.94
CA ILE A 26 -4.73 -5.11 -11.54
C ILE A 26 -5.66 -4.22 -10.71
N LEU A 27 -6.11 -3.08 -11.27
CA LEU A 27 -7.01 -2.15 -10.57
C LEU A 27 -8.46 -2.63 -10.45
N ASP A 28 -8.89 -3.59 -11.28
CA ASP A 28 -10.22 -4.20 -11.18
C ASP A 28 -10.25 -5.37 -10.17
N GLU A 29 -9.11 -5.98 -9.85
CA GLU A 29 -8.94 -6.88 -8.69
C GLU A 29 -8.72 -6.13 -7.36
N ALA A 30 -8.29 -4.86 -7.42
CA ALA A 30 -7.96 -4.07 -6.24
C ALA A 30 -9.19 -3.58 -5.43
N ALA A 31 -9.13 -3.73 -4.11
CA ALA A 31 -10.12 -3.22 -3.17
C ALA A 31 -9.63 -1.93 -2.49
N SER A 32 -10.40 -0.83 -2.61
CA SER A 32 -10.15 0.39 -1.83
C SER A 32 -10.63 0.21 -0.39
N GLN A 33 -9.74 0.44 0.58
CA GLN A 33 -10.00 0.33 2.01
C GLN A 33 -9.67 1.65 2.72
N ARG A 34 -10.17 1.82 3.95
CA ARG A 34 -9.90 2.96 4.83
C ARG A 34 -9.52 2.42 6.20
N TYR A 35 -8.61 3.14 6.86
CA TYR A 35 -8.07 2.84 8.18
C TYR A 35 -8.07 4.13 8.99
N ASP A 36 -8.34 4.03 10.29
CA ASP A 36 -8.28 5.16 11.22
C ASP A 36 -6.88 5.32 11.82
N ALA A 37 -6.64 6.47 12.46
CA ALA A 37 -5.32 6.89 12.93
C ALA A 37 -4.81 6.07 14.13
N GLY A 38 -4.23 4.91 13.85
CA GLY A 38 -3.71 3.97 14.84
C GLY A 38 -3.78 2.50 14.40
N ASP A 39 -4.60 2.19 13.40
CA ASP A 39 -4.81 0.84 12.89
C ASP A 39 -3.55 0.22 12.29
N ALA A 40 -3.42 -1.10 12.44
CA ALA A 40 -2.43 -1.89 11.70
C ALA A 40 -3.02 -2.31 10.34
N ILE A 41 -2.32 -1.96 9.25
CA ILE A 41 -2.70 -2.37 7.88
C ILE A 41 -2.32 -3.84 7.64
N PHE A 42 -1.15 -4.23 8.15
CA PHE A 42 -0.67 -5.61 8.26
C PHE A 42 0.38 -5.70 9.39
N GLU A 43 0.71 -6.91 9.83
CA GLU A 43 1.63 -7.18 10.95
C GLU A 43 2.87 -7.97 10.50
N GLU A 44 3.94 -7.93 11.29
CA GLU A 44 5.12 -8.77 11.04
C GLU A 44 4.81 -10.26 11.26
N SER A 45 5.39 -11.13 10.42
CA SER A 45 5.10 -12.58 10.35
C SER A 45 3.71 -12.97 9.79
N ALA A 46 2.89 -12.00 9.35
CA ALA A 46 1.69 -12.29 8.56
C ALA A 46 2.05 -12.79 7.15
N SER A 47 1.11 -13.51 6.52
CA SER A 47 1.26 -14.01 5.13
C SER A 47 1.26 -12.85 4.12
N ALA A 48 2.33 -12.74 3.32
CA ALA A 48 2.51 -11.66 2.34
C ALA A 48 1.74 -11.94 1.02
N GLU A 49 0.41 -11.92 1.11
CA GLU A 49 -0.51 -12.29 0.01
C GLU A 49 -0.79 -11.16 -0.98
N ARG A 50 -0.54 -9.91 -0.60
CA ARG A 50 -0.95 -8.70 -1.32
C ARG A 50 -0.02 -7.53 -1.03
N PHE A 51 0.04 -6.58 -1.96
CA PHE A 51 0.64 -5.27 -1.73
C PHE A 51 -0.45 -4.22 -1.50
N PHE A 52 -0.05 -3.02 -1.05
CA PHE A 52 -0.94 -1.89 -0.82
C PHE A 52 -0.43 -0.67 -1.58
N LEU A 53 -1.34 0.18 -2.05
CA LEU A 53 -1.05 1.52 -2.57
C LEU A 53 -1.69 2.55 -1.64
N LEU A 54 -0.89 3.52 -1.17
CA LEU A 54 -1.39 4.57 -0.29
C LEU A 54 -1.95 5.73 -1.12
N LEU A 55 -3.29 5.78 -1.22
CA LEU A 55 -4.00 6.77 -2.05
C LEU A 55 -4.11 8.16 -1.40
N ASP A 56 -4.05 8.25 -0.07
CA ASP A 56 -4.18 9.47 0.72
C ASP A 56 -3.53 9.26 2.11
N GLY A 57 -3.12 10.34 2.76
CA GLY A 57 -2.52 10.32 4.10
C GLY A 57 -1.04 9.90 4.14
N TYR A 58 -0.65 9.25 5.25
CA TYR A 58 0.74 8.93 5.59
C TYR A 58 0.79 7.72 6.53
N ILE A 59 1.70 6.77 6.27
CA ILE A 59 1.86 5.57 7.11
C ILE A 59 3.28 5.44 7.66
N ARG A 60 3.38 4.71 8.78
CA ARG A 60 4.65 4.29 9.35
C ARG A 60 4.75 2.77 9.47
N VAL A 61 5.85 2.22 9.00
CA VAL A 61 6.32 0.87 9.31
C VAL A 61 7.01 0.95 10.67
N VAL A 62 6.44 0.25 11.65
CA VAL A 62 6.98 0.09 13.00
C VAL A 62 7.46 -1.34 13.15
N ARG A 63 8.68 -1.51 13.67
CA ARG A 63 9.26 -2.79 14.08
C ARG A 63 9.28 -2.85 15.60
N MET A 64 8.87 -3.96 16.18
CA MET A 64 9.10 -4.26 17.59
C MET A 64 10.52 -4.81 17.77
N THR A 65 11.23 -4.37 18.80
CA THR A 65 12.50 -4.99 19.22
C THR A 65 12.25 -6.14 20.21
N ALA A 66 13.26 -6.97 20.48
CA ALA A 66 13.15 -8.08 21.43
C ALA A 66 12.86 -7.60 22.87
N GLU A 67 13.20 -6.35 23.18
CA GLU A 67 12.96 -5.66 24.44
C GLU A 67 11.58 -4.98 24.50
N GLY A 68 10.75 -5.13 23.45
CA GLY A 68 9.40 -4.57 23.36
C GLY A 68 9.32 -3.10 22.90
N ALA A 69 10.43 -2.50 22.47
CA ALA A 69 10.42 -1.11 21.99
C ALA A 69 9.84 -1.00 20.57
N HIS A 70 9.07 0.06 20.30
CA HIS A 70 8.51 0.36 18.98
C HIS A 70 9.44 1.31 18.20
N VAL A 71 10.13 0.79 17.18
CA VAL A 71 11.06 1.57 16.34
C VAL A 71 10.39 1.85 14.99
N THR A 72 10.22 3.13 14.65
CA THR A 72 9.75 3.53 13.31
C THR A 72 10.91 3.54 12.33
N ILE A 73 10.79 2.83 11.22
CA ILE A 73 11.86 2.69 10.21
C ILE A 73 11.58 3.46 8.91
N LEU A 74 10.30 3.76 8.64
CA LEU A 74 9.76 4.51 7.50
C LEU A 74 8.31 4.90 7.91
N HIS A 75 7.62 5.99 7.60
CA HIS A 75 7.86 7.17 6.76
C HIS A 75 7.51 7.06 5.28
N ILE A 76 6.30 6.58 4.96
CA ILE A 76 5.76 6.48 3.59
C ILE A 76 4.58 7.48 3.41
N PRO A 77 4.70 8.49 2.51
CA PRO A 77 3.59 9.34 2.10
C PRO A 77 2.72 8.68 1.02
N ALA A 78 1.54 9.23 0.74
CA ALA A 78 0.73 8.83 -0.40
C ALA A 78 1.42 9.13 -1.75
N GLY A 79 1.22 8.25 -2.74
CA GLY A 79 1.88 8.25 -4.05
C GLY A 79 2.96 7.18 -4.19
#